data_AF-A0A6I5VG44-F1
#
_entry.id   AF-A0A6I5VG44-F1
#
_cell.length_a   1.000
_cell.length_b   1.000
_cell.length_c   1.000
_cell.angle_alpha   90.00
_cell.angle_beta   90.00
_cell.angle_gamma   90.00
#
_symmetry.space_group_name_H-M   'P 1'
#
loop_
_entity.id
_entity.type
_entity.pdbx_description
1 polymer ?
#
loop_
_entity_poly.entity_id
_entity_poly.type
_entity_poly.pdbx_seq_one_letter_code
_entity_poly.pdbx_strand_id
1 'polypeptide(L)'
;MARNFIEAAFDVTIADFVTDSSLSVYRQALPDCFVAHLQISLSGAQERARTRRVYLTDDEFALLHHMIATPPDADVVIDVEGMTPAQQIQQIRNAWAPA
;
A
#
# COMPACT_ATOMS: atom_id res chain seq x y z
N MET A 1 -15.18 -3.46 8.19
CA MET A 1 -14.88 -2.75 9.45
C MET A 1 -14.65 -1.26 9.25
N ALA A 2 -13.82 -0.84 8.28
CA ALA A 2 -13.51 0.59 8.04
C ALA A 2 -14.74 1.52 7.94
N ARG A 3 -15.81 1.10 7.25
CA ARG A 3 -17.07 1.87 7.12
C ARG A 3 -17.63 2.38 8.45
N ASN A 4 -17.71 1.52 9.46
CA ASN A 4 -18.31 1.90 10.76
C ASN A 4 -17.47 2.98 11.46
N PHE A 5 -16.15 2.98 11.26
CA PHE A 5 -15.26 4.01 11.81
C PHE A 5 -15.43 5.35 11.07
N ILE A 6 -15.57 5.31 9.74
CA ILE A 6 -15.87 6.51 8.93
C ILE A 6 -17.22 7.10 9.32
N GLU A 7 -18.26 6.27 9.49
CA GLU A 7 -19.59 6.67 9.96
C GLU A 7 -19.54 7.30 11.36
N ALA A 8 -18.54 6.92 12.18
CA ALA A 8 -18.27 7.51 13.49
C ALA A 8 -17.27 8.69 13.45
N ALA A 9 -16.98 9.24 12.26
CA ALA A 9 -16.09 10.38 12.02
C ALA A 9 -14.61 10.16 12.41
N PHE A 10 -14.11 8.93 12.30
CA PHE A 10 -12.67 8.65 12.40
C PHE A 10 -11.99 8.75 11.03
N ASP A 11 -10.77 9.29 11.03
CA ASP A 11 -9.83 9.14 9.91
C ASP A 11 -9.30 7.70 9.89
N VAL A 12 -9.56 6.98 8.78
CA VAL A 12 -9.17 5.57 8.63
C VAL A 12 -8.06 5.44 7.61
N THR A 13 -6.94 4.85 8.02
CA THR A 13 -5.86 4.40 7.12
C THR A 13 -5.75 2.89 7.20
N ILE A 14 -5.67 2.23 6.04
CA ILE A 14 -5.48 0.78 5.93
C ILE A 14 -4.12 0.55 5.25
N ALA A 15 -3.28 -0.26 5.86
CA ALA A 15 -2.04 -0.74 5.25
C ALA A 15 -2.17 -2.24 5.07
N ASP A 16 -2.19 -2.68 3.80
CA ASP A 16 -2.47 -4.08 3.46
C ASP A 16 -1.75 -4.47 2.16
N PHE A 17 -1.60 -5.77 1.92
CA PHE A 17 -1.24 -6.31 0.62
C PHE A 17 -2.51 -6.56 -0.18
N VAL A 18 -2.63 -5.94 -1.35
CA VAL A 18 -3.89 -5.91 -2.11
C VAL A 18 -3.64 -6.36 -3.55
N THR A 19 -4.53 -7.21 -4.06
CA THR A 19 -4.64 -7.60 -5.47
C THR A 19 -5.81 -6.86 -6.12
N ASP A 20 -5.96 -6.89 -7.44
CA ASP A 20 -7.14 -6.27 -8.08
C ASP A 20 -8.47 -6.82 -7.55
N SER A 21 -8.51 -8.14 -7.30
CA SER A 21 -9.71 -8.78 -6.76
C SER A 21 -10.06 -8.28 -5.36
N SER A 22 -9.09 -8.16 -4.44
CA SER A 22 -9.38 -7.62 -3.10
C SER A 22 -9.59 -6.11 -3.13
N LEU A 23 -8.91 -5.37 -4.01
CA LEU A 23 -9.09 -3.93 -4.18
C LEU A 23 -10.52 -3.61 -4.65
N SER A 24 -11.08 -4.41 -5.56
CA SER A 24 -12.46 -4.22 -6.02
C SER A 24 -13.48 -4.27 -4.88
N VAL A 25 -13.24 -5.09 -3.85
CA VAL A 25 -14.08 -5.16 -2.65
C VAL A 25 -13.92 -3.90 -1.80
N TYR A 26 -12.69 -3.40 -1.63
CA TYR A 26 -12.45 -2.14 -0.94
C TYR A 26 -13.14 -0.98 -1.66
N ARG A 27 -13.03 -0.86 -2.97
CA ARG A 27 -13.70 0.20 -3.76
C ARG A 27 -15.22 0.14 -3.66
N GLN A 28 -15.81 -1.06 -3.64
CA GLN A 28 -17.26 -1.21 -3.44
C GLN A 28 -17.70 -0.79 -2.03
N ALA A 29 -16.91 -1.11 -1.00
CA ALA A 29 -17.24 -0.81 0.38
C ALA A 29 -16.88 0.63 0.79
N LEU A 30 -15.89 1.24 0.14
CA LEU A 30 -15.29 2.53 0.45
C LEU A 30 -15.04 3.30 -0.87
N PRO A 31 -16.09 3.78 -1.53
CA PRO A 31 -15.98 4.38 -2.87
C PRO A 31 -15.08 5.61 -2.90
N ASP A 32 -15.01 6.36 -1.80
CA ASP A 32 -14.20 7.58 -1.69
C ASP A 32 -12.79 7.31 -1.13
N CYS A 33 -12.39 6.04 -0.99
CA CYS A 33 -11.07 5.69 -0.48
C CYS A 33 -9.98 5.99 -1.52
N PHE A 34 -9.00 6.80 -1.13
CA PHE A 34 -7.77 7.02 -1.88
C PHE A 34 -6.80 5.85 -1.67
N VAL A 35 -6.28 5.30 -2.77
CA VAL A 35 -5.45 4.09 -2.80
C VAL A 35 -4.08 4.45 -3.36
N ALA A 36 -3.06 4.38 -2.51
CA ALA A 36 -1.66 4.54 -2.90
C ALA A 36 -0.94 3.20 -2.89
N HIS A 37 -0.41 2.79 -4.05
CA HIS A 37 0.49 1.66 -4.15
C HIS A 37 1.94 2.12 -3.92
N LEU A 38 2.58 1.61 -2.87
CA LEU A 38 3.98 1.90 -2.58
C LEU A 38 4.88 0.85 -3.24
N GLN A 39 5.44 1.22 -4.38
CA GLN A 39 6.29 0.34 -5.17
C GLN A 39 7.74 0.38 -4.67
N ILE A 40 8.38 -0.79 -4.58
CA ILE A 40 9.80 -0.94 -4.25
C ILE A 40 10.34 -2.19 -4.94
N SER A 41 11.65 -2.25 -5.19
CA SER A 41 12.28 -3.49 -5.66
C SER A 41 12.17 -4.62 -4.62
N LEU A 42 12.18 -5.87 -5.06
CA LEU A 42 12.24 -7.04 -4.16
C LEU A 42 13.45 -6.93 -3.21
N SER A 43 14.61 -6.53 -3.71
CA SER A 43 15.80 -6.31 -2.91
C SER A 43 15.61 -5.21 -1.86
N GLY A 44 15.00 -4.09 -2.23
CA GLY A 44 14.71 -3.00 -1.31
C GLY A 44 13.71 -3.40 -0.23
N ALA A 45 12.69 -4.16 -0.59
CA ALA A 45 11.71 -4.70 0.35
C ALA A 45 12.34 -5.70 1.32
N GLN A 46 13.19 -6.59 0.84
CA GLN A 46 13.94 -7.54 1.68
C GLN A 46 14.84 -6.82 2.67
N GLU A 47 15.57 -5.79 2.23
CA GLU A 47 16.42 -4.99 3.13
C GLU A 47 15.58 -4.30 4.22
N ARG A 48 14.44 -3.69 3.86
CA ARG A 48 13.51 -3.12 4.86
C ARG A 48 12.98 -4.17 5.82
N ALA A 49 12.66 -5.36 5.32
CA ALA A 49 12.09 -6.45 6.12
C ALA A 49 13.06 -6.98 7.19
N ARG A 50 14.38 -6.87 6.98
CA ARG A 50 15.41 -7.26 7.98
C ARG A 50 15.32 -6.48 9.29
N THR A 51 14.69 -5.31 9.29
CA THR A 51 14.53 -4.47 10.49
C THR A 51 13.38 -4.93 11.41
N ARG A 52 12.59 -5.92 11.00
CA ARG A 52 11.42 -6.42 11.73
C ARG A 52 11.34 -7.95 11.70
N ARG A 53 10.49 -8.51 12.56
CA ARG A 53 10.14 -9.93 12.44
C ARG A 53 9.34 -10.14 11.15
N VAL A 54 9.80 -11.07 10.33
CA VAL A 54 9.10 -11.55 9.15
C VAL A 54 8.52 -12.93 9.46
N TYR A 55 7.25 -13.14 9.12
CA TYR A 55 6.54 -14.41 9.30
C TYR A 55 6.41 -15.21 8.00
N LEU A 56 6.90 -14.66 6.89
CA LEU A 56 6.97 -15.29 5.59
C LEU A 56 8.33 -15.96 5.40
N THR A 57 8.33 -17.06 4.66
CA THR A 57 9.54 -17.60 4.03
C THR A 57 10.03 -16.69 2.90
N ASP A 58 11.28 -16.85 2.47
CA ASP A 58 11.83 -16.08 1.35
C ASP A 58 11.04 -16.30 0.04
N ASP A 59 10.58 -17.54 -0.20
CA ASP A 59 9.78 -17.91 -1.38
C ASP A 59 8.39 -17.26 -1.34
N GLU A 60 7.71 -17.27 -0.19
CA GLU A 60 6.42 -16.58 -0.02
C GLU A 60 6.58 -15.07 -0.21
N PHE A 61 7.66 -14.49 0.33
CA PHE A 61 7.94 -13.07 0.17
C PHE A 61 8.15 -12.69 -1.30
N ALA A 62 8.96 -13.49 -2.02
CA ALA A 62 9.20 -13.30 -3.44
C ALA A 62 7.92 -13.49 -4.26
N LEU A 63 7.12 -14.53 -3.95
CA LEU A 63 5.84 -14.80 -4.62
C LEU A 63 4.91 -13.59 -4.50
N LEU A 64 4.72 -13.06 -3.29
CA LEU A 64 3.85 -11.89 -3.09
C LEU A 64 4.34 -10.68 -3.89
N HIS A 65 5.64 -10.42 -3.95
CA HIS A 65 6.20 -9.34 -4.80
C HIS A 65 5.92 -9.55 -6.29
N HIS A 66 6.04 -10.78 -6.79
CA HIS A 66 5.77 -11.08 -8.19
C HIS A 66 4.28 -10.95 -8.53
N MET A 67 3.38 -11.31 -7.61
CA MET A 67 1.93 -11.21 -7.83
C MET A 67 1.45 -9.78 -8.09
N ILE A 68 2.17 -8.77 -7.58
CA ILE A 68 1.84 -7.34 -7.75
C ILE A 68 2.90 -6.60 -8.57
N ALA A 69 3.68 -7.32 -9.39
CA ALA A 69 4.68 -6.70 -10.27
C ALA A 69 4.06 -5.70 -11.26
N THR A 70 2.81 -5.97 -11.67
CA THR A 70 1.91 -4.94 -12.19
C THR A 70 1.07 -4.45 -11.02
N PRO A 71 1.13 -3.16 -10.65
CA PRO A 71 0.32 -2.62 -9.56
C PRO A 71 -1.17 -2.85 -9.83
N PRO A 72 -1.98 -3.11 -8.79
CA PRO A 72 -3.43 -3.08 -8.92
C PRO A 72 -3.90 -1.67 -9.29
N ASP A 73 -5.18 -1.52 -9.67
CA ASP A 73 -5.82 -0.24 -10.08
C ASP A 73 -5.94 0.81 -8.94
N ALA A 74 -4.79 1.25 -8.46
CA ALA A 74 -4.60 2.27 -7.44
C ALA A 74 -4.70 3.67 -8.05
N ASP A 75 -5.10 4.65 -7.23
CA ASP A 75 -5.18 6.05 -7.67
C ASP A 75 -3.79 6.64 -7.96
N VAL A 76 -2.77 6.14 -7.27
CA VAL A 76 -1.37 6.50 -7.51
C VAL A 76 -0.43 5.32 -7.25
N VAL A 77 0.63 5.24 -8.05
CA VAL A 77 1.78 4.37 -7.82
C VAL A 77 2.97 5.26 -7.45
N ILE A 78 3.53 5.04 -6.27
CA ILE A 78 4.66 5.81 -5.74
C ILE A 78 5.85 4.87 -5.61
N ASP A 79 6.88 5.07 -6.43
CA ASP A 79 8.17 4.42 -6.22
C ASP A 79 8.83 5.00 -4.96
N VAL A 80 9.03 4.16 -3.96
CA VAL A 80 9.63 4.54 -2.68
C VAL A 80 11.07 4.04 -2.52
N GLU A 81 11.70 3.52 -3.58
CA GLU A 81 13.08 3.07 -3.56
C GLU A 81 14.03 4.18 -3.07
N GLY A 82 14.94 3.84 -2.16
CA GLY A 82 15.87 4.80 -1.56
C GLY A 82 15.25 5.95 -0.73
N MET A 83 13.91 6.06 -0.65
CA MET A 83 13.26 7.14 0.09
C MET A 83 13.28 6.89 1.60
N THR A 84 13.61 7.94 2.35
CA THR A 84 13.36 8.01 3.79
C THR A 84 11.85 8.05 4.09
N PRO A 85 11.41 7.67 5.30
CA PRO A 85 9.99 7.77 5.67
C PRO A 85 9.40 9.18 5.50
N ALA A 86 10.18 10.23 5.79
CA ALA A 86 9.74 11.62 5.61
C ALA A 86 9.46 11.97 4.14
N GLN A 87 10.30 11.48 3.22
CA GLN A 87 10.10 11.65 1.79
C GLN A 87 8.86 10.90 1.29
N GLN A 88 8.65 9.66 1.76
CA GLN A 88 7.46 8.87 1.41
C GLN A 88 6.18 9.56 1.86
N ILE A 89 6.14 10.07 3.10
CA ILE A 89 5.01 10.84 3.63
C ILE A 89 4.74 12.07 2.75
N GLN A 90 5.79 12.79 2.34
CA GLN A 90 5.63 13.96 1.48
C GLN A 90 5.05 13.60 0.11
N GLN A 91 5.49 12.49 -0.50
CA GLN A 91 4.94 12.02 -1.78
C GLN A 91 3.45 11.64 -1.66
N ILE A 92 3.07 10.92 -0.61
CA ILE A 92 1.66 10.58 -0.36
C ILE A 92 0.82 11.86 -0.19
N ARG A 93 1.31 12.85 0.56
CA ARG A 93 0.61 14.14 0.73
C ARG A 93 0.44 14.89 -0.59
N ASN A 94 1.47 14.91 -1.43
CA ASN A 94 1.41 15.56 -2.74
C ASN A 94 0.39 14.87 -3.66
N ALA A 95 0.31 13.53 -3.60
CA ALA A 95 -0.62 12.76 -4.41
C ALA A 95 -2.08 12.85 -3.89
N TRP A 96 -2.27 13.00 -2.59
CA TRP A 96 -3.60 13.18 -1.98
C TRP A 96 -4.18 14.57 -2.29
N ALA A 97 -3.35 15.61 -2.31
CA ALA A 97 -3.81 16.98 -2.45
C ALA A 97 -4.70 17.14 -3.72
N PRO A 98 -5.89 17.76 -3.61
CA PRO A 98 -6.72 18.01 -4.77
C PRO A 98 -5.94 18.88 -5.77
N ALA A 99 -6.06 18.54 -7.06
CA ALA A 99 -5.54 19.35 -8.16
C ALA A 99 -6.18 20.76 -8.17
#